data_AF-A0A2G9V025-F1
#
_entry.id   AF-A0A2G9V025-F1
#
_cell.length_a   1.000
_cell.length_b   1.000
_cell.length_c   1.000
_cell.angle_alpha   90.00
_cell.angle_beta   90.00
_cell.angle_gamma   90.00
#
_symmetry.space_group_name_H-M   'P 1'
#
loop_
_entity.id
_entity.type
_entity.pdbx_description
1 polymer ?
#
loop_
_entity_poly.entity_id
_entity_poly.type
_entity_poly.pdbx_seq_one_letter_code
_entity_poly.pdbx_strand_id
1 'polypeptide(L)'
;MVKLTNFGTENIISEKLYHNEIKYILNEGEDETDRLADRKYVQQAPEIIRELVTRKTLPQGSQAADIYSLGMVLYQILFRVPPFHERGKSIAKLMEMISMSNEDDQLIRPTFPSSQGSESYNLQLLSCLEACWLELPEMRPNIKKVKTMVNANLRSTGKGSLVDQMMKMMEEYTSNLENMVRDRTALLEEAQKQADRLLNSMLPKSVAEDLKVGKPVLPQLYTCATVLFSDIRGFTRISSTSTPLQIVTFLNDMFSGFDAIIAKHDAYKVETIGDAYMIVSGVPSENGNNHVQHIADVALKMRSFVSNFKLQHRPDEVMMVRIGFHSGSVAAGVVGLAAPRWCLSFAVDRMEPYETFKR
;
A
#
# COMPACT_ATOMS: atom_id res chain seq x y z
N MET A 1 23.77 22.73 -5.36
CA MET A 1 25.09 22.72 -4.69
C MET A 1 25.08 21.58 -3.69
N VAL A 2 25.94 20.56 -3.86
CA VAL A 2 26.03 19.42 -2.93
C VAL A 2 26.82 19.88 -1.70
N LYS A 3 26.26 19.67 -0.51
CA LYS A 3 26.92 19.94 0.78
C LYS A 3 27.09 18.62 1.51
N LEU A 4 28.24 18.44 2.13
CA LEU A 4 28.49 17.29 2.99
C LEU A 4 27.84 17.54 4.37
N THR A 5 27.31 16.49 5.00
CA THR A 5 26.62 16.52 6.29
C THR A 5 27.04 15.31 7.15
N ASN A 6 26.60 15.25 8.41
CA ASN A 6 26.88 14.15 9.35
C ASN A 6 28.37 13.93 9.67
N PHE A 7 29.13 15.02 9.83
CA PHE A 7 30.51 14.95 10.28
C PHE A 7 30.62 14.84 11.80
N GLY A 8 31.47 13.95 12.29
CA GLY A 8 31.80 13.83 13.71
C GLY A 8 30.68 13.25 14.59
N THR A 9 29.49 13.03 14.05
CA THR A 9 28.35 12.45 14.80
C THR A 9 28.61 11.02 15.22
N GLU A 10 29.28 10.23 14.37
CA GLU A 10 29.51 8.80 14.64
C GLU A 10 30.46 8.59 15.83
N ASN A 11 31.48 9.45 16.00
CA ASN A 11 32.39 9.41 17.15
C ASN A 11 31.68 9.77 18.46
N ILE A 12 30.79 10.77 18.41
CA ILE A 12 29.99 11.18 19.57
C ILE A 12 29.03 10.05 19.95
N ILE A 13 28.41 9.40 18.95
CA ILE A 13 27.50 8.26 19.17
C ILE A 13 28.27 7.06 19.74
N SER A 14 29.45 6.73 19.20
CA SER A 14 30.25 5.59 19.68
C SER A 14 30.78 5.78 21.09
N GLU A 15 31.21 6.99 21.45
CA GLU A 15 31.62 7.35 22.82
C GLU A 15 30.46 7.19 23.81
N LYS A 16 29.28 7.71 23.45
CA LYS A 16 28.08 7.59 24.30
C LYS A 16 27.56 6.17 24.42
N LEU A 17 27.72 5.34 23.39
CA LEU A 17 27.42 3.91 23.45
C LEU A 17 28.41 3.17 24.37
N TYR A 18 29.70 3.48 24.27
CA TYR A 18 30.74 2.89 25.13
C TYR A 18 30.48 3.17 26.61
N HIS A 19 30.05 4.40 26.92
CA HIS A 19 29.68 4.81 28.28
C HIS A 19 28.26 4.40 28.72
N ASN A 20 27.53 3.61 27.91
CA ASN A 20 26.15 3.20 28.17
C ASN A 20 25.16 4.37 28.38
N GLU A 21 25.49 5.57 27.91
CA GLU A 21 24.61 6.75 27.99
C GLU A 21 23.43 6.67 27.02
N ILE A 22 23.65 5.98 25.89
CA ILE A 22 22.64 5.69 24.89
C ILE A 22 22.63 4.19 24.63
N LYS A 23 21.44 3.66 24.33
CA LYS A 23 21.26 2.28 23.89
C LYS A 23 20.49 2.27 22.60
N TYR A 24 20.82 1.33 21.74
CA TYR A 24 20.04 1.13 20.54
C TYR A 24 18.68 0.50 20.88
N ILE A 25 17.63 1.01 20.25
CA ILE A 25 16.30 0.39 20.29
C ILE A 25 16.34 -0.79 19.31
N LEU A 26 16.26 -2.02 19.82
CA LEU A 26 16.15 -3.23 19.00
C LEU A 26 14.67 -3.41 18.60
N ASN A 27 14.40 -3.52 17.31
CA ASN A 27 13.13 -4.08 16.85
C ASN A 27 13.17 -5.60 17.07
N GLU A 28 12.04 -6.20 17.45
CA GLU A 28 11.96 -7.66 17.66
C GLU A 28 12.37 -8.40 16.37
N GLY A 29 13.51 -9.10 16.40
CA GLY A 29 14.02 -9.92 15.30
C GLY A 29 15.31 -9.46 14.61
N GLU A 30 15.87 -8.29 14.95
CA GLU A 30 17.18 -7.86 14.40
C GLU A 30 18.35 -8.33 15.29
N ASP A 31 19.22 -9.20 14.76
CA ASP A 31 20.48 -9.57 15.41
C ASP A 31 21.50 -8.40 15.37
N GLU A 32 22.38 -8.29 16.38
CA GLU A 32 23.44 -7.27 16.39
C GLU A 32 24.35 -7.31 15.14
N THR A 33 24.46 -8.47 14.48
CA THR A 33 25.23 -8.67 13.25
C THR A 33 24.62 -7.98 12.03
N ASP A 34 23.30 -7.77 11.99
CA ASP A 34 22.64 -7.06 10.89
C ASP A 34 22.92 -5.56 10.91
N ARG A 35 23.29 -4.99 12.06
CA ARG A 35 23.64 -3.56 12.17
C ARG A 35 25.00 -3.20 11.59
N LEU A 36 25.99 -4.09 11.68
CA LEU A 36 27.26 -3.91 10.96
C LEU A 36 27.06 -4.00 9.45
N ALA A 37 25.99 -4.65 8.99
CA ALA A 37 25.67 -4.82 7.57
C ALA A 37 25.00 -3.59 6.92
N ASP A 38 25.12 -2.40 7.51
CA ASP A 38 24.66 -1.16 6.89
C ASP A 38 25.47 -0.87 5.60
N ARG A 39 24.77 -0.45 4.54
CA ARG A 39 25.34 -0.11 3.23
C ARG A 39 26.43 0.95 3.32
N LYS A 40 26.43 1.78 4.36
CA LYS A 40 27.45 2.82 4.57
C LYS A 40 28.83 2.25 4.93
N TYR A 41 28.90 1.08 5.59
CA TYR A 41 30.17 0.52 6.07
C TYR A 41 30.94 -0.24 4.99
N VAL A 42 30.26 -0.88 4.04
CA VAL A 42 30.93 -1.60 2.93
C VAL A 42 31.69 -0.68 1.98
N GLN A 43 31.45 0.64 2.05
CA GLN A 43 32.15 1.66 1.26
C GLN A 43 33.36 2.25 1.99
N GLN A 44 33.62 1.80 3.21
CA GLN A 44 34.82 2.17 3.98
C GLN A 44 36.04 1.40 3.48
N ALA A 45 37.22 1.93 3.78
CA ALA A 45 38.47 1.30 3.40
C ALA A 45 38.71 -0.04 4.13
N PRO A 46 39.46 -0.99 3.55
CA PRO A 46 39.68 -2.32 4.13
C PRO A 46 40.25 -2.27 5.55
N GLU A 47 41.18 -1.34 5.83
CA GLU A 47 41.75 -1.16 7.17
C GLU A 47 40.72 -0.74 8.22
N ILE A 48 39.74 0.08 7.82
CA ILE A 48 38.64 0.52 8.68
C ILE A 48 37.67 -0.64 8.92
N ILE A 49 37.36 -1.42 7.87
CA ILE A 49 36.47 -2.58 7.95
C ILE A 49 37.09 -3.67 8.84
N ARG A 50 38.39 -3.95 8.73
CA ARG A 50 39.09 -4.93 9.59
C ARG A 50 38.98 -4.58 11.06
N GLU A 51 39.21 -3.32 11.39
CA GLU A 51 39.14 -2.86 12.77
C GLU A 51 37.70 -2.83 13.27
N LEU A 52 36.74 -2.42 12.42
CA LEU A 52 35.32 -2.46 12.73
C LEU A 52 34.81 -3.87 13.02
N VAL A 53 35.21 -4.87 12.21
CA VAL A 53 34.84 -6.28 12.41
C VAL A 53 35.49 -6.85 13.67
N THR A 54 36.75 -6.49 13.94
CA THR A 54 37.52 -7.04 15.07
C THR A 54 37.11 -6.42 16.41
N ARG A 55 37.00 -5.08 16.45
CA ARG A 55 36.76 -4.31 17.69
C ARG A 55 35.29 -3.98 17.92
N LYS A 56 34.42 -4.19 16.92
CA LYS A 56 33.01 -3.78 16.91
C LYS A 56 32.79 -2.28 17.14
N THR A 57 33.84 -1.47 16.96
CA THR A 57 33.84 -0.01 17.12
C THR A 57 34.46 0.63 15.90
N LEU A 58 33.90 1.74 15.43
CA LEU A 58 34.45 2.47 14.30
C LEU A 58 35.77 3.14 14.70
N PRO A 59 36.88 2.90 13.98
CA PRO A 59 38.16 3.52 14.29
C PRO A 59 38.23 4.97 13.82
N GLN A 60 39.30 5.67 14.23
CA GLN A 60 39.55 7.03 13.77
C GLN A 60 39.82 7.03 12.27
N GLY A 61 39.09 7.86 11.52
CA GLY A 61 39.26 8.00 10.07
C GLY A 61 40.64 8.56 9.70
N SER A 62 41.10 8.20 8.50
CA SER A 62 42.35 8.70 7.91
C SER A 62 42.07 9.33 6.55
N GLN A 63 42.93 10.25 6.11
CA GLN A 63 42.80 10.86 4.78
C GLN A 63 42.85 9.79 3.67
N ALA A 64 43.63 8.73 3.84
CA ALA A 64 43.71 7.63 2.88
C ALA A 64 42.42 6.78 2.85
N ALA A 65 41.73 6.63 3.99
CA ALA A 65 40.42 6.00 4.03
C ALA A 65 39.36 6.86 3.33
N ASP A 66 39.40 8.18 3.51
CA ASP A 66 38.51 9.11 2.78
C ASP A 66 38.71 9.02 1.26
N ILE A 67 39.95 8.85 0.78
CA ILE A 67 40.24 8.67 -0.65
C ILE A 67 39.59 7.37 -1.18
N TYR A 68 39.64 6.28 -0.41
CA TYR A 68 38.99 5.03 -0.79
C TYR A 68 37.48 5.21 -0.93
N SER A 69 36.84 5.77 0.09
CA SER A 69 35.39 6.02 0.08
C SER A 69 35.00 7.03 -1.00
N LEU A 70 35.81 8.05 -1.27
CA LEU A 70 35.61 8.95 -2.39
C LEU A 70 35.66 8.20 -3.73
N GLY A 71 36.59 7.26 -3.90
CA GLY A 71 36.64 6.38 -5.08
C GLY A 71 35.35 5.58 -5.27
N MET A 72 34.80 5.02 -4.18
CA MET A 72 33.51 4.29 -4.21
C MET A 72 32.34 5.20 -4.59
N VAL A 73 32.31 6.43 -4.08
CA VAL A 73 31.29 7.42 -4.43
C VAL A 73 31.41 7.84 -5.90
N LEU A 74 32.64 8.09 -6.38
CA LEU A 74 32.89 8.41 -7.78
C LEU A 74 32.50 7.26 -8.71
N TYR A 75 32.75 6.00 -8.33
CA TYR A 75 32.29 4.83 -9.08
C TYR A 75 30.77 4.77 -9.17
N GLN A 76 30.06 4.94 -8.05
CA GLN A 76 28.59 4.97 -8.05
C GLN A 76 28.04 6.09 -8.93
N ILE A 77 28.71 7.24 -8.93
CA ILE A 77 28.35 8.38 -9.77
C ILE A 77 28.53 8.05 -11.27
N LEU A 78 29.67 7.47 -11.64
CA LEU A 78 30.03 7.21 -13.03
C LEU A 78 29.28 6.01 -13.62
N PHE A 79 29.13 4.93 -12.85
CA PHE A 79 28.59 3.66 -13.34
C PHE A 79 27.14 3.41 -12.92
N ARG A 80 26.59 4.21 -12.00
CA ARG A 80 25.19 4.11 -11.52
C ARG A 80 24.80 2.73 -10.98
N VAL A 81 25.79 1.96 -10.54
CA VAL A 81 25.62 0.67 -9.88
C VAL A 81 26.24 0.72 -8.48
N PRO A 82 25.68 -0.01 -7.51
CA PRO A 82 26.29 -0.10 -6.19
C PRO A 82 27.69 -0.75 -6.30
N PRO A 83 28.66 -0.36 -5.44
CA PRO A 83 29.94 -1.03 -5.40
C PRO A 83 29.72 -2.53 -5.13
N PHE A 84 30.51 -3.38 -5.78
CA PHE A 84 30.42 -4.85 -5.67
C PHE A 84 29.10 -5.48 -6.17
N HIS A 85 28.30 -4.77 -6.98
CA HIS A 85 27.04 -5.29 -7.58
C HIS A 85 27.20 -6.65 -8.25
N GLU A 86 28.36 -6.92 -8.86
CA GLU A 86 28.67 -8.14 -9.58
C GLU A 86 28.75 -9.38 -8.68
N ARG A 87 28.89 -9.21 -7.36
CA ARG A 87 29.14 -10.32 -6.44
C ARG A 87 27.86 -10.95 -5.88
N GLY A 88 26.71 -10.27 -5.95
CA GLY A 88 25.41 -10.82 -5.52
C GLY A 88 25.34 -11.33 -4.07
N LYS A 89 26.26 -10.86 -3.19
CA LYS A 89 26.39 -11.31 -1.80
C LYS A 89 25.78 -10.29 -0.83
N SER A 90 25.37 -10.75 0.36
CA SER A 90 24.92 -9.86 1.43
C SER A 90 26.04 -8.94 1.91
N ILE A 91 25.67 -7.79 2.47
CA ILE A 91 26.63 -6.77 2.95
C ILE A 91 27.52 -7.34 4.06
N ALA A 92 26.94 -8.10 4.99
CA ALA A 92 27.69 -8.79 6.05
C ALA A 92 28.78 -9.71 5.47
N LYS A 93 28.43 -10.50 4.44
CA LYS A 93 29.40 -11.40 3.78
C LYS A 93 30.46 -10.61 3.02
N LEU A 94 30.10 -9.49 2.40
CA LEU A 94 31.06 -8.61 1.72
C LEU A 94 32.07 -8.02 2.71
N MET A 95 31.60 -7.52 3.86
CA MET A 95 32.49 -6.99 4.90
C MET A 95 33.43 -8.05 5.47
N GLU A 96 32.92 -9.27 5.73
CA GLU A 96 33.73 -10.40 6.17
C GLU A 96 34.85 -10.70 5.17
N MET A 97 34.52 -10.80 3.88
CA MET A 97 35.54 -11.08 2.87
C MET A 97 36.55 -9.94 2.67
N ILE A 98 36.11 -8.67 2.74
CA ILE A 98 37.02 -7.51 2.68
C ILE A 98 37.93 -7.48 3.92
N SER A 99 37.44 -7.91 5.08
CA SER A 99 38.27 -7.98 6.29
C SER A 99 39.36 -9.05 6.22
N MET A 100 39.09 -10.15 5.51
CA MET A 100 39.97 -11.32 5.39
C MET A 100 40.89 -11.29 4.16
N SER A 101 40.78 -10.29 3.28
CA SER A 101 41.62 -10.21 2.09
C SER A 101 43.06 -9.85 2.43
N ASN A 102 44.04 -10.64 1.96
CA ASN A 102 45.47 -10.38 2.13
C ASN A 102 46.15 -10.27 0.74
N GLU A 103 47.40 -9.79 0.70
CA GLU A 103 48.16 -9.51 -0.54
C GLU A 103 48.29 -10.70 -1.50
N ASP A 104 48.17 -11.94 -1.01
CA ASP A 104 48.59 -13.12 -1.77
C ASP A 104 47.57 -13.74 -2.75
N ASP A 105 46.25 -13.45 -2.73
CA ASP A 105 45.37 -13.82 -3.89
C ASP A 105 43.88 -13.41 -3.91
N GLN A 106 43.35 -12.61 -2.98
CA GLN A 106 41.91 -12.25 -2.98
C GLN A 106 41.60 -10.79 -2.63
N LEU A 107 42.25 -9.83 -3.29
CA LEU A 107 41.89 -8.43 -3.15
C LEU A 107 40.45 -8.19 -3.65
N ILE A 108 39.58 -7.69 -2.78
CA ILE A 108 38.19 -7.40 -3.11
C ILE A 108 38.05 -5.93 -3.46
N ARG A 109 37.85 -5.66 -4.76
CA ARG A 109 37.55 -4.35 -5.31
C ARG A 109 36.36 -4.43 -6.28
N PRO A 110 35.64 -3.33 -6.52
CA PRO A 110 34.58 -3.26 -7.51
C PRO A 110 35.15 -3.48 -8.91
N THR A 111 34.38 -4.14 -9.75
CA THR A 111 34.68 -4.31 -11.17
C THR A 111 33.97 -3.25 -11.99
N PHE A 112 34.64 -2.69 -13.00
CA PHE A 112 33.97 -1.80 -13.94
C PHE A 112 33.01 -2.60 -14.83
N PRO A 113 31.73 -2.19 -14.94
CA PRO A 113 30.79 -2.83 -15.86
C PRO A 113 31.31 -2.83 -17.30
N SER A 114 31.24 -3.97 -17.99
CA SER A 114 31.54 -4.07 -19.41
C SER A 114 30.61 -3.14 -20.19
N SER A 115 31.18 -2.15 -20.90
CA SER A 115 30.43 -1.18 -21.71
C SER A 115 29.54 -1.89 -22.74
N GLN A 116 28.25 -2.04 -22.43
CA GLN A 116 27.22 -2.38 -23.42
C GLN A 116 26.53 -1.13 -24.01
N GLY A 117 27.01 0.08 -23.68
CA GLY A 117 26.49 1.32 -24.24
C GLY A 117 27.53 2.44 -24.21
N SER A 118 27.89 2.92 -25.41
CA SER A 118 28.30 4.27 -25.84
C SER A 118 29.26 5.18 -25.04
N GLU A 119 29.68 4.88 -23.80
CA GLU A 119 30.53 5.77 -23.01
C GLU A 119 31.68 5.00 -22.34
N SER A 120 32.70 4.70 -23.13
CA SER A 120 33.99 4.25 -22.59
C SER A 120 34.68 5.42 -21.91
N TYR A 121 34.72 5.42 -20.57
CA TYR A 121 35.45 6.43 -19.80
C TYR A 121 36.96 6.35 -20.08
N ASN A 122 37.65 7.49 -19.99
CA ASN A 122 39.09 7.55 -20.24
C ASN A 122 39.86 6.60 -19.31
N LEU A 123 40.75 5.79 -19.89
CA LEU A 123 41.57 4.79 -19.17
C LEU A 123 42.36 5.40 -18.01
N GLN A 124 42.78 6.66 -18.13
CA GLN A 124 43.51 7.38 -17.09
C GLN A 124 42.63 7.70 -15.87
N LEU A 125 41.34 7.98 -16.09
CA LEU A 125 40.36 8.19 -15.02
C LEU A 125 40.05 6.86 -14.32
N LEU A 126 39.87 5.79 -15.09
CA LEU A 126 39.64 4.44 -14.55
C LEU A 126 40.82 3.96 -13.69
N SER A 127 42.05 4.11 -14.19
CA SER A 127 43.27 3.79 -13.43
C SER A 127 43.39 4.61 -12.14
N CYS A 128 42.97 5.89 -12.16
CA CYS A 128 42.94 6.71 -10.96
C CYS A 128 41.90 6.23 -9.94
N LEU A 129 40.74 5.73 -10.39
CA LEU A 129 39.72 5.14 -9.51
C LEU A 129 40.21 3.83 -8.91
N GLU A 130 40.81 2.95 -9.70
CA GLU A 130 41.43 1.72 -9.19
C GLU A 130 42.52 2.01 -8.15
N ALA A 131 43.31 3.06 -8.37
CA ALA A 131 44.34 3.49 -7.42
C ALA A 131 43.76 3.99 -6.09
N CYS A 132 42.50 4.47 -6.06
CA CYS A 132 41.83 4.84 -4.82
C CYS A 132 41.48 3.60 -3.97
N TRP A 133 41.36 2.42 -4.60
CA TRP A 133 40.99 1.16 -3.94
C TRP A 133 42.17 0.25 -3.65
N LEU A 134 43.38 0.78 -3.63
CA LEU A 134 44.56 0.02 -3.23
C LEU A 134 44.48 -0.38 -1.76
N GLU A 135 44.95 -1.58 -1.48
CA GLU A 135 44.95 -2.18 -0.15
C GLU A 135 45.77 -1.33 0.84
N LEU A 136 47.01 -1.02 0.46
CA LEU A 136 47.93 -0.20 1.24
C LEU A 136 47.50 1.29 1.23
N PRO A 137 47.18 1.89 2.40
CA PRO A 137 46.70 3.28 2.49
C PRO A 137 47.68 4.30 1.90
N GLU A 138 48.97 4.10 2.10
CA GLU A 138 50.05 4.98 1.63
C GLU A 138 50.21 4.99 0.10
N MET A 139 49.75 3.95 -0.60
CA MET A 139 49.82 3.85 -2.05
C MET A 139 48.66 4.58 -2.75
N ARG A 140 47.63 4.97 -2.00
CA ARG A 140 46.47 5.67 -2.54
C ARG A 140 46.83 7.10 -2.96
N PRO A 141 46.21 7.63 -4.03
CA PRO A 141 46.50 8.98 -4.50
C PRO A 141 46.02 10.05 -3.50
N ASN A 142 46.73 11.16 -3.42
CA ASN A 142 46.23 12.31 -2.64
C ASN A 142 45.06 13.01 -3.35
N ILE A 143 44.27 13.77 -2.59
CA ILE A 143 43.08 14.47 -3.08
C ILE A 143 43.39 15.45 -4.23
N LYS A 144 44.59 16.05 -4.25
CA LYS A 144 45.00 16.96 -5.33
C LYS A 144 45.13 16.21 -6.65
N LYS A 145 45.74 15.02 -6.65
CA LYS A 145 45.90 14.15 -7.83
C LYS A 145 44.55 13.66 -8.34
N VAL A 146 43.67 13.21 -7.44
CA VAL A 146 42.30 12.80 -7.79
C VAL A 146 41.54 13.96 -8.42
N LYS A 147 41.57 15.14 -7.78
CA LYS A 147 40.93 16.35 -8.30
C LYS A 147 41.45 16.74 -9.68
N THR A 148 42.77 16.72 -9.91
CA THR A 148 43.36 17.03 -11.21
C THR A 148 42.90 16.04 -12.27
N MET A 149 42.89 14.74 -11.95
CA MET A 149 42.51 13.69 -12.91
C MET A 149 41.04 13.74 -13.30
N VAL A 150 40.15 13.92 -12.32
CA VAL A 150 38.71 14.11 -12.52
C VAL A 150 38.47 15.36 -13.37
N ASN A 151 39.13 16.48 -13.06
CA ASN A 151 38.99 17.70 -13.85
C ASN A 151 39.57 17.58 -15.27
N ALA A 152 40.68 16.86 -15.47
CA ALA A 152 41.30 16.75 -16.79
C ALA A 152 40.49 15.87 -17.74
N ASN A 153 39.89 14.78 -17.25
CA ASN A 153 39.18 13.81 -18.09
C ASN A 153 37.69 14.14 -18.25
N LEU A 154 37.13 15.01 -17.41
CA LEU A 154 35.70 15.30 -17.38
C LEU A 154 35.39 16.79 -17.69
N ARG A 155 36.39 17.57 -18.15
CA ARG A 155 36.22 18.99 -18.58
C ARG A 155 36.37 19.25 -20.09
N SER A 156 36.60 18.23 -20.93
CA SER A 156 36.43 18.38 -22.38
C SER A 156 35.02 17.83 -22.69
N THR A 157 34.05 18.54 -23.27
CA THR A 157 34.09 19.51 -24.36
C THR A 157 32.87 20.44 -24.26
N GLY A 158 33.08 21.75 -24.15
CA GLY A 158 32.15 22.80 -24.62
C GLY A 158 30.83 23.10 -23.89
N LYS A 159 30.28 22.26 -22.99
CA LYS A 159 29.02 22.55 -22.29
C LYS A 159 29.00 22.02 -20.85
N GLY A 160 29.38 22.86 -19.89
CA GLY A 160 29.19 22.63 -18.45
C GLY A 160 30.22 21.71 -17.79
N SER A 161 30.40 21.87 -16.48
CA SER A 161 31.19 20.96 -15.64
C SER A 161 30.46 19.61 -15.51
N LEU A 162 31.16 18.50 -15.23
CA LEU A 162 30.55 17.19 -14.87
C LEU A 162 29.39 17.36 -13.87
N VAL A 163 29.54 18.27 -12.91
CA VAL A 163 28.52 18.58 -11.90
C VAL A 163 27.23 19.10 -12.54
N ASP A 164 27.31 19.88 -13.62
CA ASP A 164 26.15 20.44 -14.33
C ASP A 164 25.44 19.38 -15.17
N GLN A 165 26.20 18.54 -15.87
CA GLN A 165 25.63 17.42 -16.63
C GLN A 165 24.99 16.40 -15.68
N MET A 166 25.61 16.14 -14.53
CA MET A 166 25.03 15.32 -13.47
C MET A 166 23.79 15.94 -12.83
N MET A 167 23.78 17.27 -12.61
CA MET A 167 22.59 17.97 -12.12
C MET A 167 21.44 17.83 -13.10
N LYS A 168 21.68 18.05 -14.39
CA LYS A 168 20.64 17.92 -15.42
C LYS A 168 20.09 16.50 -15.50
N MET A 169 20.96 15.49 -15.46
CA MET A 169 20.54 14.08 -15.48
C MET A 169 19.84 13.67 -14.17
N MET A 170 20.23 14.24 -13.02
CA MET A 170 19.51 14.06 -11.75
C MET A 170 18.14 14.73 -11.80
N GLU A 171 18.02 15.93 -12.36
CA GLU A 171 16.74 16.62 -12.55
C GLU A 171 15.80 15.82 -13.45
N GLU A 172 16.30 15.27 -14.57
CA GLU A 172 15.51 14.39 -15.44
C GLU A 172 15.11 13.09 -14.73
N TYR A 173 16.02 12.46 -13.98
CA TYR A 173 15.70 11.25 -13.21
C TYR A 173 14.68 11.52 -12.10
N THR A 174 14.87 12.59 -11.33
CA THR A 174 13.94 13.00 -10.28
C THR A 174 12.58 13.33 -10.87
N SER A 175 12.52 14.07 -11.98
CA SER A 175 11.27 14.35 -12.69
C SER A 175 10.57 13.07 -13.17
N ASN A 176 11.32 12.13 -13.75
CA ASN A 176 10.77 10.84 -14.19
C ASN A 176 10.26 10.01 -13.00
N LEU A 177 10.97 10.02 -11.87
CA LEU A 177 10.60 9.30 -10.67
C LEU A 177 9.36 9.94 -10.02
N GLU A 178 9.27 11.26 -9.98
CA GLU A 178 8.09 12.00 -9.54
C GLU A 178 6.87 11.69 -10.40
N ASN A 179 7.04 11.63 -11.73
CA ASN A 179 5.96 11.24 -12.64
C ASN A 179 5.52 9.79 -12.38
N MET A 180 6.46 8.86 -12.24
CA MET A 180 6.15 7.46 -11.95
C MET A 180 5.44 7.28 -10.61
N VAL A 181 5.88 8.01 -9.57
CA VAL A 181 5.21 8.02 -8.27
C VAL A 181 3.80 8.57 -8.44
N ARG A 182 3.64 9.72 -9.10
CA ARG A 182 2.32 10.34 -9.34
C ARG A 182 1.36 9.39 -10.05
N ASP A 183 1.81 8.72 -11.11
CA ASP A 183 0.99 7.78 -11.87
C ASP A 183 0.58 6.57 -11.02
N ARG A 184 1.53 6.00 -10.25
CA ARG A 184 1.20 4.90 -9.33
C ARG A 184 0.27 5.32 -8.21
N THR A 185 0.47 6.50 -7.63
CA THR A 185 -0.41 7.02 -6.59
C THR A 185 -1.82 7.25 -7.12
N ALA A 186 -1.96 7.78 -8.34
CA ALA A 186 -3.26 7.96 -8.99
C ALA A 186 -3.98 6.62 -9.22
N LEU A 187 -3.27 5.59 -9.71
CA LEU A 187 -3.84 4.25 -9.89
C LEU A 187 -4.26 3.62 -8.56
N LEU A 188 -3.46 3.79 -7.50
CA LEU A 188 -3.80 3.30 -6.15
C LEU A 188 -5.03 4.01 -5.59
N GLU A 189 -5.13 5.32 -5.74
CA GLU A 189 -6.31 6.08 -5.32
C GLU A 189 -7.58 5.63 -6.06
N GLU A 190 -7.48 5.36 -7.36
CA GLU A 190 -8.62 4.88 -8.14
C GLU A 190 -9.05 3.47 -7.71
N ALA A 191 -8.10 2.56 -7.54
CA ALA A 191 -8.36 1.22 -7.01
C ALA A 191 -8.97 1.27 -5.61
N GLN A 192 -8.48 2.14 -4.73
CA GLN A 192 -9.02 2.36 -3.40
C GLN A 192 -10.46 2.89 -3.45
N LYS A 193 -10.73 3.88 -4.30
CA LYS A 193 -12.10 4.42 -4.50
C LYS A 193 -13.06 3.35 -5.00
N GLN A 194 -12.62 2.46 -5.90
CA GLN A 194 -13.45 1.35 -6.39
C GLN A 194 -13.72 0.32 -5.29
N ALA A 195 -12.69 -0.08 -4.53
CA ALA A 195 -12.84 -0.98 -3.38
C ALA A 195 -13.80 -0.40 -2.33
N ASP A 196 -13.68 0.89 -2.04
CA ASP A 196 -14.54 1.60 -1.09
C ASP A 196 -15.99 1.66 -1.55
N ARG A 197 -16.25 1.88 -2.84
CA ARG A 197 -17.61 1.86 -3.40
C ARG A 197 -18.23 0.48 -3.27
N LEU A 198 -17.48 -0.57 -3.58
CA LEU A 198 -17.97 -1.95 -3.48
C LEU A 198 -18.24 -2.32 -2.02
N LEU A 199 -17.34 -1.98 -1.11
CA LEU A 199 -17.53 -2.24 0.32
C LEU A 199 -18.78 -1.56 0.87
N ASN A 200 -18.97 -0.28 0.55
CA ASN A 200 -20.17 0.49 0.94
C ASN A 200 -21.46 0.02 0.24
N SER A 201 -21.35 -0.75 -0.84
CA SER A 201 -22.52 -1.37 -1.50
C SER A 201 -22.95 -2.68 -0.83
N MET A 202 -22.03 -3.34 -0.11
CA MET A 202 -22.28 -4.62 0.56
C MET A 202 -22.58 -4.46 2.06
N LEU A 203 -22.05 -3.41 2.68
CA LEU A 203 -22.13 -3.18 4.13
C LEU A 203 -22.56 -1.75 4.43
N PRO A 204 -23.21 -1.50 5.58
CA PRO A 204 -23.46 -0.14 6.05
C PRO A 204 -22.15 0.62 6.25
N LYS A 205 -22.16 1.94 6.01
CA LYS A 205 -20.96 2.79 6.08
C LYS A 205 -20.19 2.67 7.39
N SER A 206 -20.89 2.70 8.53
CA SER A 206 -20.27 2.58 9.86
C SER A 206 -19.51 1.26 10.02
N VAL A 207 -20.13 0.15 9.59
CA VAL A 207 -19.54 -1.19 9.62
C VAL A 207 -18.36 -1.31 8.66
N ALA A 208 -18.47 -0.72 7.47
CA ALA A 208 -17.40 -0.69 6.49
C ALA A 208 -16.17 0.08 7.00
N GLU A 209 -16.37 1.22 7.69
CA GLU A 209 -15.30 2.01 8.29
C GLU A 209 -14.57 1.25 9.40
N ASP A 210 -15.29 0.57 10.28
CA ASP A 210 -14.67 -0.26 11.33
C ASP A 210 -13.82 -1.40 10.74
N LEU A 211 -14.31 -2.07 9.69
CA LEU A 211 -13.55 -3.11 8.99
C LEU A 211 -12.30 -2.56 8.30
N LYS A 212 -12.35 -1.35 7.73
CA LYS A 212 -11.16 -0.71 7.11
C LYS A 212 -10.04 -0.45 8.11
N VAL A 213 -10.38 -0.16 9.36
CA VAL A 213 -9.41 0.09 10.44
C VAL A 213 -8.95 -1.22 11.10
N GLY A 214 -9.45 -2.37 10.65
CA GLY A 214 -9.14 -3.68 11.22
C GLY A 214 -9.82 -3.94 12.57
N LYS A 215 -10.86 -3.18 12.91
CA LYS A 215 -11.63 -3.43 14.12
C LYS A 215 -12.58 -4.62 13.90
N PRO A 216 -12.68 -5.56 14.85
CA PRO A 216 -13.66 -6.62 14.77
C PRO A 216 -15.07 -6.04 14.92
N VAL A 217 -15.96 -6.33 13.96
CA VAL A 217 -17.37 -5.94 14.04
C VAL A 217 -18.11 -6.98 14.87
N LEU A 218 -18.34 -6.66 16.14
CA LEU A 218 -19.11 -7.51 17.04
C LEU A 218 -20.62 -7.40 16.76
N PRO A 219 -21.39 -8.48 16.97
CA PRO A 219 -22.85 -8.39 16.94
C PRO A 219 -23.36 -7.37 17.96
N GLN A 220 -24.29 -6.52 17.54
CA GLN A 220 -24.90 -5.48 18.36
C GLN A 220 -26.40 -5.71 18.47
N LEU A 221 -26.93 -5.53 19.68
CA LEU A 221 -28.36 -5.50 19.94
C LEU A 221 -28.87 -4.06 19.86
N TYR A 222 -29.95 -3.86 19.13
CA TYR A 222 -30.64 -2.59 18.97
C TYR A 222 -32.00 -2.66 19.66
N THR A 223 -32.34 -1.60 20.38
CA THR A 223 -33.52 -1.59 21.26
C THR A 223 -34.81 -1.70 20.45
N CYS A 224 -34.91 -0.94 19.36
CA CYS A 224 -36.04 -0.95 18.45
C CYS A 224 -35.61 -0.56 17.04
N ALA A 225 -36.07 -1.33 16.06
CA ALA A 225 -35.93 -1.03 14.63
C ALA A 225 -37.21 -1.45 13.90
N THR A 226 -37.52 -0.80 12.79
CA THR A 226 -38.63 -1.23 11.92
C THR A 226 -38.07 -1.91 10.68
N VAL A 227 -38.51 -3.13 10.43
CA VAL A 227 -38.22 -3.90 9.22
C VAL A 227 -39.43 -3.93 8.32
N LEU A 228 -39.22 -3.80 7.01
CA LEU A 228 -40.23 -3.97 5.98
C LEU A 228 -39.85 -5.12 5.07
N PHE A 229 -40.84 -5.97 4.82
CA PHE A 229 -40.80 -7.05 3.86
C PHE A 229 -41.80 -6.74 2.75
N SER A 230 -41.36 -6.88 1.51
CA SER A 230 -42.24 -6.77 0.35
C SER A 230 -42.13 -8.00 -0.53
N ASP A 231 -43.24 -8.36 -1.17
CA ASP A 231 -43.37 -9.53 -2.03
C ASP A 231 -44.24 -9.19 -3.25
N ILE A 232 -43.89 -9.74 -4.42
CA ILE A 232 -44.58 -9.44 -5.67
C ILE A 232 -45.75 -10.40 -5.85
N ARG A 233 -46.98 -9.86 -5.91
CA ARG A 233 -48.17 -10.71 -6.06
C ARG A 233 -48.15 -11.41 -7.43
N GLY A 234 -48.22 -12.73 -7.41
CA GLY A 234 -48.29 -13.53 -8.64
C GLY A 234 -46.95 -13.73 -9.34
N PHE A 235 -45.83 -13.44 -8.67
CA PHE A 235 -44.49 -13.62 -9.23
C PHE A 235 -44.27 -15.04 -9.78
N THR A 236 -44.68 -16.09 -9.07
CA THR A 236 -44.54 -17.48 -9.52
C THR A 236 -45.18 -17.74 -10.89
N ARG A 237 -46.33 -17.10 -11.18
CA ARG A 237 -47.03 -17.21 -12.48
C ARG A 237 -46.28 -16.45 -13.57
N ILE A 238 -45.76 -15.28 -13.24
CA ILE A 238 -44.96 -14.46 -14.16
C ILE A 238 -43.67 -15.23 -14.49
N SER A 239 -42.95 -15.72 -13.48
CA SER A 239 -41.70 -16.45 -13.64
C SER A 239 -41.87 -17.78 -14.39
N SER A 240 -43.00 -18.47 -14.25
CA SER A 240 -43.23 -19.75 -14.95
C SER A 240 -43.48 -19.58 -16.45
N THR A 241 -43.80 -18.35 -16.90
CA THR A 241 -44.19 -18.06 -18.29
C THR A 241 -43.29 -17.01 -18.96
N SER A 242 -42.24 -16.57 -18.27
CA SER A 242 -41.24 -15.62 -18.77
C SER A 242 -39.87 -16.30 -18.87
N THR A 243 -39.01 -15.82 -19.76
CA THR A 243 -37.65 -16.34 -19.86
C THR A 243 -36.80 -15.90 -18.66
N PRO A 244 -35.76 -16.66 -18.27
CA PRO A 244 -34.87 -16.25 -17.19
C PRO A 244 -34.29 -14.84 -17.37
N LEU A 245 -33.92 -14.47 -18.60
CA LEU A 245 -33.39 -13.14 -18.91
C LEU A 245 -34.44 -12.02 -18.69
N GLN A 246 -35.70 -12.28 -19.05
CA GLN A 246 -36.80 -11.34 -18.81
C GLN A 246 -37.08 -11.14 -17.32
N ILE A 247 -36.99 -12.21 -16.52
CA ILE A 247 -37.20 -12.16 -15.07
C ILE A 247 -36.08 -11.35 -14.40
N VAL A 248 -34.82 -11.59 -14.77
CA VAL A 248 -33.67 -10.84 -14.23
C VAL A 248 -33.79 -9.35 -14.56
N THR A 249 -34.12 -9.02 -15.81
CA THR A 249 -34.29 -7.62 -16.23
C THR A 249 -35.43 -6.96 -15.46
N PHE A 250 -36.56 -7.65 -15.33
CA PHE A 250 -37.71 -7.19 -14.56
C PHE A 250 -37.38 -6.91 -13.09
N LEU A 251 -36.74 -7.86 -12.40
CA LEU A 251 -36.37 -7.69 -11.00
C LEU A 251 -35.37 -6.53 -10.83
N ASN A 252 -34.40 -6.42 -11.74
CA ASN A 252 -33.42 -5.33 -11.71
C ASN A 252 -34.08 -3.96 -11.88
N ASP A 253 -35.01 -3.81 -12.82
CA ASP A 253 -35.72 -2.54 -13.06
C ASP A 253 -36.60 -2.16 -11.86
N MET A 254 -37.31 -3.13 -11.29
CA MET A 254 -38.15 -2.90 -10.11
C MET A 254 -37.32 -2.54 -8.88
N PHE A 255 -36.28 -3.33 -8.60
CA PHE A 255 -35.40 -3.10 -7.44
C PHE A 255 -34.59 -1.81 -7.58
N SER A 256 -34.18 -1.42 -8.79
CA SER A 256 -33.54 -0.12 -9.04
C SER A 256 -34.49 1.04 -8.69
N GLY A 257 -35.78 0.90 -9.01
CA GLY A 257 -36.80 1.87 -8.61
C GLY A 257 -36.99 1.95 -7.09
N PHE A 258 -36.96 0.80 -6.41
CA PHE A 258 -37.00 0.75 -4.94
C PHE A 258 -35.75 1.39 -4.32
N ASP A 259 -34.56 1.04 -4.82
CA ASP A 259 -33.28 1.59 -4.37
C ASP A 259 -33.28 3.13 -4.49
N ALA A 260 -33.86 3.69 -5.56
CA ALA A 260 -34.01 5.14 -5.74
C ALA A 260 -34.97 5.81 -4.75
N ILE A 261 -35.99 5.10 -4.27
CA ILE A 261 -36.90 5.57 -3.21
C ILE A 261 -36.18 5.56 -1.87
N ILE A 262 -35.48 4.47 -1.57
CA ILE A 262 -34.78 4.26 -0.29
C ILE A 262 -33.61 5.21 -0.12
N ALA A 263 -32.89 5.54 -1.20
CA ALA A 263 -31.79 6.52 -1.16
C ALA A 263 -32.19 7.91 -0.64
N LYS A 264 -33.50 8.23 -0.56
CA LYS A 264 -34.03 9.50 -0.04
C LYS A 264 -34.54 9.40 1.41
N HIS A 265 -34.45 8.23 2.03
CA HIS A 265 -34.92 7.98 3.40
C HIS A 265 -33.83 7.29 4.21
N ASP A 266 -33.95 7.35 5.53
CA ASP A 266 -33.07 6.61 6.43
C ASP A 266 -33.49 5.14 6.49
N ALA A 267 -33.21 4.38 5.44
CA ALA A 267 -33.48 2.96 5.36
C ALA A 267 -32.32 2.21 4.67
N TYR A 268 -31.98 1.05 5.21
CA TYR A 268 -30.92 0.19 4.74
C TYR A 268 -31.49 -1.08 4.09
N LYS A 269 -30.94 -1.46 2.93
CA LYS A 269 -31.28 -2.68 2.19
C LYS A 269 -30.50 -3.87 2.75
N VAL A 270 -31.21 -4.87 3.27
CA VAL A 270 -30.61 -5.99 4.02
C VAL A 270 -30.21 -7.11 3.07
N GLU A 271 -31.17 -7.90 2.63
CA GLU A 271 -30.99 -8.97 1.66
C GLU A 271 -32.25 -9.09 0.80
N THR A 272 -32.08 -9.56 -0.44
CA THR A 272 -33.19 -9.89 -1.34
C THR A 272 -33.17 -11.39 -1.61
N ILE A 273 -34.27 -12.09 -1.35
CA ILE A 273 -34.41 -13.52 -1.61
C ILE A 273 -35.49 -13.69 -2.68
N GLY A 274 -35.07 -13.97 -3.92
CA GLY A 274 -36.00 -14.09 -5.05
C GLY A 274 -36.68 -12.77 -5.37
N ASP A 275 -38.01 -12.74 -5.26
CA ASP A 275 -38.88 -11.58 -5.44
C ASP A 275 -39.17 -10.81 -4.15
N ALA A 276 -38.68 -11.31 -3.01
CA ALA A 276 -38.82 -10.62 -1.74
C ALA A 276 -37.75 -9.53 -1.58
N TYR A 277 -38.20 -8.34 -1.18
CA TYR A 277 -37.34 -7.18 -0.95
C TYR A 277 -37.47 -6.72 0.51
N MET A 278 -36.33 -6.68 1.22
CA MET A 278 -36.27 -6.42 2.65
C MET A 278 -35.44 -5.17 2.96
N ILE A 279 -36.01 -4.28 3.76
CA ILE A 279 -35.34 -3.07 4.24
C ILE A 279 -35.56 -2.89 5.74
N VAL A 280 -34.67 -2.13 6.36
CA VAL A 280 -34.76 -1.81 7.79
C VAL A 280 -34.45 -0.33 8.02
N SER A 281 -35.04 0.27 9.04
CA SER A 281 -34.67 1.58 9.54
C SER A 281 -34.43 1.52 11.06
N GLY A 282 -33.58 2.41 11.57
CA GLY A 282 -33.14 2.41 12.97
C GLY A 282 -31.87 1.58 13.23
N VAL A 283 -31.27 1.00 12.18
CA VAL A 283 -29.98 0.31 12.22
C VAL A 283 -29.19 0.60 10.94
N PRO A 284 -27.85 0.68 10.97
CA PRO A 284 -26.96 0.48 12.14
C PRO A 284 -26.91 1.68 13.09
N SER A 285 -27.57 2.80 12.77
CA SER A 285 -27.66 3.97 13.64
C SER A 285 -29.09 4.11 14.15
N GLU A 286 -29.25 4.12 15.47
CA GLU A 286 -30.55 4.33 16.10
C GLU A 286 -31.06 5.74 15.81
N ASN A 287 -32.29 5.87 15.30
CA ASN A 287 -32.89 7.12 14.89
C ASN A 287 -34.13 7.50 15.74
N GLY A 288 -34.22 6.97 16.97
CA GLY A 288 -35.38 7.13 17.84
C GLY A 288 -36.63 6.51 17.21
N ASN A 289 -37.80 7.16 17.30
CA ASN A 289 -39.04 6.64 16.70
C ASN A 289 -39.18 6.92 15.19
N ASN A 290 -38.21 7.59 14.57
CA ASN A 290 -38.28 7.96 13.16
C ASN A 290 -38.19 6.73 12.23
N HIS A 291 -37.68 5.59 12.72
CA HIS A 291 -37.62 4.36 11.93
C HIS A 291 -38.99 3.94 11.38
N VAL A 292 -40.05 4.07 12.19
CA VAL A 292 -41.41 3.71 11.76
C VAL A 292 -41.89 4.64 10.64
N GLN A 293 -41.64 5.95 10.81
CA GLN A 293 -42.04 6.96 9.84
C GLN A 293 -41.34 6.77 8.51
N HIS A 294 -40.01 6.59 8.52
CA HIS A 294 -39.24 6.35 7.30
C HIS A 294 -39.72 5.10 6.55
N ILE A 295 -40.00 4.01 7.26
CA ILE A 295 -40.51 2.79 6.66
C ILE A 295 -41.93 2.96 6.10
N ALA A 296 -42.81 3.66 6.82
CA ALA A 296 -44.17 3.93 6.35
C ALA A 296 -44.17 4.79 5.08
N ASP A 297 -43.33 5.83 5.03
CA ASP A 297 -43.17 6.69 3.85
C ASP A 297 -42.62 5.90 2.65
N VAL A 298 -41.61 5.05 2.88
CA VAL A 298 -41.06 4.16 1.86
C VAL A 298 -42.13 3.20 1.34
N ALA A 299 -42.92 2.58 2.22
CA ALA A 299 -44.00 1.66 1.83
C ALA A 299 -45.02 2.32 0.89
N LEU A 300 -45.46 3.54 1.21
CA LEU A 300 -46.40 4.30 0.38
C LEU A 300 -45.81 4.65 -1.00
N LYS A 301 -44.53 5.04 -1.03
CA LYS A 301 -43.80 5.36 -2.27
C LYS A 301 -43.56 4.12 -3.12
N MET A 302 -43.17 3.00 -2.53
CA MET A 302 -43.01 1.71 -3.22
C MET A 302 -44.33 1.28 -3.85
N ARG A 303 -45.44 1.34 -3.11
CA ARG A 303 -46.77 1.03 -3.65
C ARG A 303 -47.12 1.91 -4.86
N SER A 304 -46.91 3.22 -4.73
CA SER A 304 -47.20 4.19 -5.80
C SER A 304 -46.31 3.99 -7.04
N PHE A 305 -45.06 3.59 -6.84
CA PHE A 305 -44.14 3.24 -7.91
C PHE A 305 -44.60 1.98 -8.65
N VAL A 306 -44.91 0.90 -7.92
CA VAL A 306 -45.35 -0.37 -8.52
C VAL A 306 -46.66 -0.21 -9.30
N SER A 307 -47.59 0.61 -8.82
CA SER A 307 -48.83 0.89 -9.56
C SER A 307 -48.62 1.55 -10.92
N ASN A 308 -47.50 2.26 -11.11
CA ASN A 308 -47.14 2.90 -12.38
C ASN A 308 -46.09 2.10 -13.17
N PHE A 309 -45.56 1.02 -12.59
CA PHE A 309 -44.53 0.20 -13.21
C PHE A 309 -45.16 -0.73 -14.25
N LYS A 310 -44.65 -0.68 -15.48
CA LYS A 310 -45.10 -1.55 -16.58
C LYS A 310 -44.03 -2.55 -16.93
N LEU A 311 -44.44 -3.81 -17.05
CA LEU A 311 -43.56 -4.88 -17.45
C LEU A 311 -43.30 -4.81 -18.96
N GLN A 312 -42.05 -4.65 -19.39
CA GLN A 312 -41.73 -4.47 -20.82
C GLN A 312 -42.24 -5.62 -21.71
N HIS A 313 -42.18 -6.86 -21.22
CA HIS A 313 -42.63 -8.04 -21.96
C HIS A 313 -44.12 -8.34 -21.78
N ARG A 314 -44.83 -7.64 -20.88
CA ARG A 314 -46.29 -7.73 -20.65
C ARG A 314 -46.88 -6.39 -20.17
N PRO A 315 -47.07 -5.43 -21.07
CA PRO A 315 -47.52 -4.08 -20.70
C PRO A 315 -48.94 -4.02 -20.11
N ASP A 316 -49.75 -5.06 -20.33
CA ASP A 316 -51.14 -5.14 -19.84
C ASP A 316 -51.26 -5.73 -18.43
N GLU A 317 -50.19 -6.31 -17.88
CA GLU A 317 -50.21 -6.89 -16.53
C GLU A 317 -50.08 -5.78 -15.49
N VAL A 318 -51.07 -5.66 -14.60
CA VAL A 318 -51.02 -4.71 -13.48
C VAL A 318 -50.23 -5.32 -12.34
N MET A 319 -49.07 -4.74 -12.05
CA MET A 319 -48.21 -5.19 -10.96
C MET A 319 -48.78 -4.78 -9.60
N MET A 320 -48.68 -5.69 -8.63
CA MET A 320 -49.05 -5.43 -7.24
C MET A 320 -47.97 -5.95 -6.31
N VAL A 321 -47.72 -5.20 -5.24
CA VAL A 321 -46.79 -5.57 -4.18
C VAL A 321 -47.54 -5.72 -2.86
N ARG A 322 -47.23 -6.79 -2.12
CA ARG A 322 -47.64 -6.96 -0.73
C ARG A 322 -46.53 -6.38 0.15
N ILE A 323 -46.90 -5.52 1.10
CA ILE A 323 -45.93 -4.89 2.00
C ILE A 323 -46.40 -5.14 3.43
N GLY A 324 -45.50 -5.68 4.25
CA GLY A 324 -45.67 -5.82 5.69
C GLY A 324 -44.46 -5.24 6.42
N PHE A 325 -44.67 -4.63 7.58
CA PHE A 325 -43.56 -4.17 8.41
C PHE A 325 -43.82 -4.46 9.89
N HIS A 326 -42.73 -4.65 10.64
CA HIS A 326 -42.75 -4.98 12.05
C HIS A 326 -41.73 -4.10 12.79
N SER A 327 -42.04 -3.69 14.01
CA SER A 327 -41.12 -2.93 14.86
C SER A 327 -40.83 -3.71 16.13
N GLY A 328 -39.55 -3.88 16.45
CA GLY A 328 -39.11 -4.66 17.61
C GLY A 328 -37.59 -4.63 17.79
N SER A 329 -37.10 -5.32 18.81
CA SER A 329 -35.66 -5.44 19.06
C SER A 329 -34.99 -6.32 18.01
N VAL A 330 -33.80 -5.91 17.56
CA VAL A 330 -33.05 -6.61 16.51
C VAL A 330 -31.58 -6.74 16.90
N ALA A 331 -31.01 -7.91 16.63
CA ALA A 331 -29.57 -8.11 16.67
C ALA A 331 -29.01 -8.00 15.25
N ALA A 332 -27.98 -7.19 15.04
CA ALA A 332 -27.27 -7.09 13.77
C ALA A 332 -25.82 -7.53 13.93
N GLY A 333 -25.25 -8.18 12.91
CA GLY A 333 -23.86 -8.59 12.93
C GLY A 333 -23.34 -8.95 11.55
N VAL A 334 -22.02 -9.01 11.39
CA VAL A 334 -21.38 -9.45 10.15
C VAL A 334 -21.16 -10.96 10.21
N VAL A 335 -21.67 -11.68 9.22
CA VAL A 335 -21.53 -13.13 9.08
C VAL A 335 -20.65 -13.45 7.86
N GLY A 336 -19.69 -14.36 8.04
CA GLY A 336 -18.77 -14.82 7.00
C GLY A 336 -17.48 -14.01 6.92
N LEU A 337 -16.32 -14.68 7.02
CA LEU A 337 -14.99 -14.03 6.96
C LEU A 337 -14.53 -13.74 5.53
N ALA A 338 -14.91 -14.59 4.56
CA ALA A 338 -14.48 -14.48 3.17
C ALA A 338 -15.43 -13.63 2.30
N ALA A 339 -16.71 -13.55 2.68
CA ALA A 339 -17.73 -12.75 2.01
C ALA A 339 -18.65 -12.16 3.09
N PRO A 340 -18.25 -11.03 3.72
CA PRO A 340 -18.97 -10.47 4.85
C PRO A 340 -20.35 -10.00 4.41
N ARG A 341 -21.38 -10.53 5.07
CA ARG A 341 -22.76 -10.07 4.93
C ARG A 341 -23.22 -9.48 6.23
N TRP A 342 -23.86 -8.32 6.17
CA TRP A 342 -24.48 -7.74 7.35
C TRP A 342 -25.89 -8.32 7.52
N CYS A 343 -26.04 -9.20 8.51
CA CYS A 343 -27.25 -9.95 8.76
C CYS A 343 -28.02 -9.35 9.94
N LEU A 344 -29.36 -9.46 9.88
CA LEU A 344 -30.27 -9.05 10.95
C LEU A 344 -31.03 -10.26 11.46
N SER A 345 -31.05 -10.42 12.78
CA SER A 345 -31.85 -11.42 13.49
C SER A 345 -32.81 -10.67 14.41
N PHE A 346 -34.10 -10.78 14.14
CA PHE A 346 -35.13 -10.20 15.00
C PHE A 346 -35.39 -11.15 16.17
N ALA A 347 -35.31 -10.62 17.39
CA ALA A 347 -35.71 -11.37 18.58
C ALA A 347 -37.24 -11.37 18.60
N VAL A 348 -37.83 -12.48 18.21
CA VAL A 348 -39.29 -12.60 18.23
C VAL A 348 -39.69 -13.51 19.37
N ASP A 349 -40.25 -12.93 20.42
CA ASP A 349 -40.86 -13.69 21.52
C ASP A 349 -42.12 -14.47 21.08
N ARG A 350 -42.50 -14.42 19.80
CA ARG A 350 -43.57 -15.20 19.14
C ARG A 350 -43.61 -14.93 17.61
N MET A 351 -42.61 -15.38 16.85
CA MET A 351 -42.84 -15.64 15.41
C MET A 351 -42.93 -17.15 15.26
N GLU A 352 -44.12 -17.63 14.89
CA GLU A 352 -44.21 -18.88 14.16
C GLU A 352 -43.22 -18.84 13.00
N PRO A 353 -42.56 -19.97 12.69
CA PRO A 353 -41.55 -20.04 11.66
C PRO A 353 -42.11 -19.50 10.34
N TYR A 354 -41.21 -18.94 9.53
CA TYR A 354 -41.34 -18.36 8.19
C TYR A 354 -42.20 -19.13 7.14
N GLU A 355 -42.94 -20.18 7.52
CA GLU A 355 -43.83 -20.96 6.66
C GLU A 355 -45.21 -20.32 6.41
N THR A 356 -45.67 -19.35 7.20
CA THR A 356 -47.08 -18.89 7.10
C THR A 356 -47.36 -17.86 5.98
N PHE A 357 -46.34 -17.35 5.28
CA PHE A 357 -46.54 -16.38 4.18
C PHE A 357 -46.59 -17.02 2.77
N LYS A 358 -46.52 -18.36 2.67
CA LYS A 358 -46.66 -19.12 1.42
C LYS A 358 -48.10 -19.58 1.11
N ARG A 359 -49.14 -19.00 1.70
CA ARG A 359 -50.54 -19.25 1.30
C ARG A 359 -51.20 -18.04 0.67
#